data_AF-A0A445F2K0-F1
#
_entry.id   AF-A0A445F2K0-F1
#
_cell.length_a   1.000
_cell.length_b   1.000
_cell.length_c   1.000
_cell.angle_alpha   90.00
_cell.angle_beta   90.00
_cell.angle_gamma   90.00
#
_symmetry.space_group_name_H-M   'P 1'
#
loop_
_entity.id
_entity.type
_entity.pdbx_description
1 polymer ?
#
loop_
_entity_poly.entity_id
_entity_poly.type
_entity_poly.pdbx_seq_one_letter_code
_entity_poly.pdbx_strand_id
1 'polypeptide(L)'
;MTSIPKEPEEVMKRRGGSVLGKKTILKSDHFPGCHNKRLHPHIDGAPNYRQAESLHVHGVAIPTTDGIRNVLKHIGARAEGKKAQVLWINLREEPVVYINGRPFVLRDVERPFSNLEYTGINRERVEQMEARLKEDILMEAARYGNKILVTDELPDGQMVDQWESVSCNSVKAPLEVYQELQVEGYLVDYERVPITDEKSPKERDFDILVHKISQADVNTEIIFNCQMGRGRTTTGMVIATLFYLNRIGASDMVEGVSNQLHQLTCKRYYASMNLGHGFREGHHHTCHIDHLPDFEAFATA
;
A
#
# COMPACT_ATOMS: atom_id res chain seq x y z
N MET A 1 41.13 0.77 -7.73
CA MET A 1 40.73 1.43 -9.00
C MET A 1 39.33 1.99 -8.79
N THR A 2 39.23 3.31 -8.55
CA THR A 2 37.95 4.01 -8.42
C THR A 2 37.27 4.08 -9.79
N SER A 3 36.20 3.32 -9.99
CA SER A 3 35.39 3.41 -11.20
C SER A 3 34.79 4.82 -11.30
N ILE A 4 35.10 5.51 -12.39
CA ILE A 4 34.47 6.78 -12.77
C ILE A 4 32.94 6.59 -12.71
N PRO A 5 32.16 7.49 -12.06
CA PRO A 5 30.71 7.43 -12.13
C PRO A 5 30.31 7.50 -13.60
N LYS A 6 29.74 6.41 -14.13
CA LYS A 6 29.17 6.44 -15.47
C LYS A 6 27.96 7.36 -15.45
N GLU A 7 27.72 8.05 -16.55
CA GLU A 7 26.50 8.82 -16.75
C GLU A 7 25.27 7.95 -16.42
N PRO A 8 24.28 8.45 -15.67
CA PRO A 8 23.07 7.70 -15.28
C PRO A 8 22.46 6.88 -16.42
N GLU A 9 22.37 7.48 -17.61
CA GLU A 9 21.86 6.80 -18.81
C GLU A 9 22.66 5.55 -19.19
N GLU A 10 23.99 5.58 -19.07
CA GLU A 10 24.82 4.42 -19.39
C GLU A 10 24.60 3.29 -18.39
N VAL A 11 24.39 3.62 -17.12
CA VAL A 11 24.07 2.62 -16.08
C VAL A 11 22.75 1.95 -16.43
N MET A 12 21.70 2.73 -16.69
CA MET A 12 20.36 2.24 -17.06
C MET A 12 20.37 1.38 -18.33
N LYS A 13 21.20 1.71 -19.33
CA LYS A 13 21.39 0.92 -20.57
C LYS A 13 22.13 -0.40 -20.34
N ARG A 14 22.99 -0.47 -19.32
CA ARG A 14 23.84 -1.63 -18.98
C ARG A 14 23.23 -2.54 -17.91
N ARG A 15 22.11 -2.16 -17.29
CA ARG A 15 21.36 -3.02 -16.36
C ARG A 15 21.12 -4.40 -16.98
N GLY A 16 21.32 -5.43 -16.19
CA GLY A 16 21.29 -6.82 -16.63
C GLY A 16 20.80 -7.79 -15.57
N GLY A 17 20.09 -7.27 -14.57
CA GLY A 17 19.41 -8.07 -13.57
C GLY A 17 18.20 -8.79 -14.16
N SER A 18 17.73 -9.82 -13.45
CA SER A 18 16.56 -10.60 -13.85
C SER A 18 15.24 -9.82 -13.71
N VAL A 19 15.20 -8.86 -12.79
CA VAL A 19 14.12 -7.92 -12.53
C VAL A 19 14.60 -6.48 -12.77
N LEU A 20 15.79 -6.12 -12.26
CA LEU A 20 16.44 -4.83 -12.54
C LEU A 20 17.09 -4.84 -13.94
N GLY A 21 16.24 -4.78 -14.95
CA GLY A 21 16.63 -4.92 -16.36
C GLY A 21 16.99 -3.60 -17.06
N LYS A 22 17.36 -3.70 -18.33
CA LYS A 22 17.61 -2.54 -19.20
C LYS A 22 16.38 -1.63 -19.26
N LYS A 23 16.59 -0.33 -19.46
CA LYS A 23 15.53 0.69 -19.57
C LYS A 23 14.65 0.80 -18.32
N THR A 24 15.09 0.29 -17.18
CA THR A 24 14.37 0.45 -15.91
C THR A 24 15.10 1.39 -14.97
N ILE A 25 14.33 2.08 -14.12
CA ILE A 25 14.83 2.92 -13.02
C ILE A 25 14.32 2.37 -11.68
N LEU A 26 15.07 2.64 -10.60
CA LEU A 26 14.62 2.42 -9.22
C LEU A 26 14.10 3.74 -8.68
N LYS A 27 12.80 3.96 -8.80
CA LYS A 27 12.17 5.22 -8.40
C LYS A 27 11.80 5.17 -6.91
N SER A 28 12.07 6.24 -6.17
CA SER A 28 11.54 6.40 -4.80
C SER A 28 10.02 6.35 -4.85
N ASP A 29 9.46 5.40 -4.12
CA ASP A 29 8.03 5.18 -4.08
C ASP A 29 7.35 6.02 -2.99
N HIS A 30 8.14 6.54 -2.06
CA HIS A 30 7.77 7.61 -1.16
C HIS A 30 8.22 8.96 -1.76
N PHE A 31 7.26 9.75 -2.25
CA PHE A 31 7.52 11.01 -2.95
C PHE A 31 6.56 12.12 -2.49
N PRO A 32 6.86 13.41 -2.68
CA PRO A 32 6.02 14.50 -2.18
C PRO A 32 4.54 14.39 -2.56
N GLY A 33 4.26 14.02 -3.81
CA GLY A 33 2.90 13.86 -4.36
C GLY A 33 2.07 12.73 -3.75
N CYS A 34 2.67 11.82 -2.96
CA CYS A 34 1.90 10.78 -2.28
C CYS A 34 1.19 11.29 -1.01
N HIS A 35 1.41 12.54 -0.58
CA HIS A 35 0.84 13.10 0.64
C HIS A 35 -0.40 13.96 0.38
N ASN A 36 -1.56 13.50 0.86
CA ASN A 36 -2.76 14.30 1.03
C ASN A 36 -2.72 15.00 2.38
N LYS A 37 -2.29 16.26 2.39
CA LYS A 37 -2.11 17.07 3.61
C LYS A 37 -3.40 17.32 4.40
N ARG A 38 -4.58 17.00 3.85
CA ARG A 38 -5.88 17.16 4.52
C ARG A 38 -6.23 16.00 5.44
N LEU A 39 -5.57 14.84 5.28
CA LEU A 39 -5.82 13.69 6.14
C LEU A 39 -5.08 13.85 7.47
N HIS A 40 -5.74 13.48 8.56
CA HIS A 40 -5.17 13.46 9.90
C HIS A 40 -5.49 12.11 10.58
N PRO A 41 -4.63 11.64 11.50
CA PRO A 41 -3.39 12.26 11.96
C PRO A 41 -2.24 12.17 10.95
N HIS A 42 -1.26 13.07 11.07
CA HIS A 42 0.00 12.98 10.30
C HIS A 42 0.98 12.09 11.06
N ILE A 43 1.36 10.96 10.47
CA ILE A 43 2.38 10.07 11.01
C ILE A 43 3.64 10.20 10.16
N ASP A 44 4.75 10.55 10.80
CA ASP A 44 6.02 10.75 10.11
C ASP A 44 6.48 9.46 9.42
N GLY A 45 6.87 9.58 8.15
CA GLY A 45 7.24 8.44 7.30
C GLY A 45 6.06 7.58 6.81
N ALA A 46 4.80 7.87 7.16
CA ALA A 46 3.62 7.08 6.82
C ALA A 46 2.50 7.96 6.21
N PRO A 47 2.61 8.30 4.91
CA PRO A 47 1.67 9.18 4.23
C PRO A 47 0.24 8.64 4.24
N ASN A 48 -0.74 9.54 4.23
CA ASN A 48 -2.18 9.23 4.08
C ASN A 48 -2.72 8.21 5.08
N TYR A 49 -2.07 8.10 6.25
CA TYR A 49 -2.61 7.33 7.36
C TYR A 49 -4.00 7.85 7.74
N ARG A 50 -4.94 6.93 7.89
CA ARG A 50 -6.31 7.19 8.35
C ARG A 50 -6.92 5.92 8.94
N GLN A 51 -7.90 6.11 9.81
CA GLN A 51 -8.69 5.04 10.41
C GLN A 51 -10.16 5.20 9.98
N ALA A 52 -10.85 4.08 9.74
CA ALA A 52 -12.30 4.07 9.53
C ALA A 52 -13.01 4.09 10.90
N GLU A 53 -13.43 5.28 11.34
CA GLU A 53 -14.15 5.49 12.61
C GLU A 53 -13.48 4.86 13.84
N SER A 54 -14.28 4.34 14.79
CA SER A 54 -13.82 3.54 15.94
C SER A 54 -13.63 2.05 15.60
N LEU A 55 -13.58 1.68 14.31
CA LEU A 55 -13.33 0.31 13.88
C LEU A 55 -11.82 0.05 13.79
N HIS A 56 -11.46 -1.22 13.90
CA HIS A 56 -10.08 -1.70 13.83
C HIS A 56 -9.54 -1.77 12.39
N VAL A 57 -9.84 -0.77 11.56
CA VAL A 57 -9.54 -0.74 10.12
C VAL A 57 -8.81 0.55 9.76
N HIS A 58 -7.62 0.41 9.19
CA HIS A 58 -6.72 1.52 8.87
C HIS A 58 -6.27 1.46 7.42
N GLY A 59 -5.91 2.62 6.87
CA GLY A 59 -5.33 2.75 5.55
C GLY A 59 -4.13 3.69 5.58
N VAL A 60 -3.10 3.35 4.81
CA VAL A 60 -1.89 4.17 4.66
C VAL A 60 -1.35 4.06 3.24
N ALA A 61 -0.63 5.08 2.77
CA ALA A 61 0.21 4.99 1.58
C ALA A 61 1.48 4.19 1.88
N ILE A 62 2.35 4.01 0.90
CA ILE A 62 3.62 3.29 1.12
C ILE A 62 4.46 4.01 2.18
N PRO A 63 4.75 3.37 3.33
CA PRO A 63 5.54 3.99 4.38
C PRO A 63 7.04 3.71 4.21
N THR A 64 7.88 4.52 4.86
CA THR A 64 9.26 4.11 5.18
C THR A 64 9.26 3.06 6.30
N THR A 65 10.39 2.38 6.53
CA THR A 65 10.52 1.45 7.66
C THR A 65 10.26 2.15 9.01
N ASP A 66 10.76 3.38 9.19
CA ASP A 66 10.46 4.18 10.38
C ASP A 66 8.99 4.61 10.44
N GLY A 67 8.38 4.89 9.27
CA GLY A 67 6.94 5.12 9.16
C GLY A 67 6.11 3.94 9.65
N ILE A 68 6.49 2.70 9.29
CA ILE A 68 5.83 1.49 9.79
C ILE A 68 5.93 1.45 11.32
N ARG A 69 7.13 1.66 11.89
CA ARG A 69 7.31 1.72 13.35
C ARG A 69 6.43 2.78 13.99
N ASN A 70 6.33 3.95 13.38
CA ASN A 70 5.53 5.05 13.91
C ASN A 70 4.03 4.74 13.90
N VAL A 71 3.52 4.09 12.84
CA VAL A 71 2.14 3.59 12.77
C VAL A 71 1.89 2.54 13.86
N LEU A 72 2.78 1.54 13.99
CA LEU A 72 2.63 0.50 15.00
C LEU A 72 2.66 1.05 16.43
N LYS A 73 3.51 2.05 16.71
CA LYS A 73 3.53 2.77 18.00
C LYS A 73 2.24 3.56 18.24
N HIS A 74 1.73 4.23 17.21
CA HIS A 74 0.49 5.00 17.28
C HIS A 74 -0.71 4.11 17.65
N ILE A 75 -0.77 2.90 17.07
CA ILE A 75 -1.80 1.89 17.37
C ILE A 75 -1.55 1.18 18.72
N GLY A 76 -0.30 1.18 19.23
CA GLY A 76 0.06 0.49 20.46
C GLY A 76 0.40 -0.99 20.27
N ALA A 77 0.84 -1.38 19.08
CA ALA A 77 1.15 -2.76 18.69
C ALA A 77 2.55 -3.22 19.16
N ARG A 78 2.80 -3.20 20.48
CA ARG A 78 4.07 -3.63 21.08
C ARG A 78 3.84 -4.69 22.16
N ALA A 79 4.75 -5.67 22.23
CA ALA A 79 4.65 -6.78 23.20
C ALA A 79 4.72 -6.30 24.66
N GLU A 80 5.56 -5.30 24.93
CA GLU A 80 5.61 -4.61 26.22
C GLU A 80 4.37 -3.70 26.37
N GLY A 81 3.38 -4.18 27.12
CA GLY A 81 2.12 -3.45 27.35
C GLY A 81 0.96 -3.80 26.40
N LYS A 82 1.04 -4.93 25.68
CA LYS A 82 0.04 -5.52 24.76
C LYS A 82 -1.29 -4.75 24.66
N LYS A 83 -1.39 -3.82 23.70
CA LYS A 83 -2.65 -3.12 23.42
C LYS A 83 -3.36 -3.62 22.17
N ALA A 84 -2.63 -4.03 21.13
CA ALA A 84 -3.24 -4.46 19.87
C ALA A 84 -2.35 -5.44 19.09
N GLN A 85 -2.97 -6.43 18.44
CA GLN A 85 -2.36 -7.21 17.36
C GLN A 85 -2.65 -6.50 16.03
N VAL A 86 -1.68 -6.44 15.13
CA VAL A 86 -1.85 -5.82 13.81
C VAL A 86 -1.71 -6.86 12.71
N LEU A 87 -2.64 -6.83 11.75
CA LEU A 87 -2.50 -7.50 10.45
C LEU A 87 -2.26 -6.45 9.37
N TRP A 88 -1.04 -6.40 8.83
CA TRP A 88 -0.66 -5.46 7.78
C TRP A 88 -0.80 -6.12 6.40
N ILE A 89 -1.75 -5.65 5.60
CA ILE A 89 -2.07 -6.16 4.26
C ILE A 89 -1.57 -5.17 3.21
N ASN A 90 -0.52 -5.57 2.48
CA ASN A 90 -0.02 -4.84 1.33
C ASN A 90 -0.73 -5.30 0.05
N LEU A 91 -1.39 -4.35 -0.62
CA LEU A 91 -2.25 -4.60 -1.78
C LEU A 91 -1.52 -4.47 -3.13
N ARG A 92 -0.20 -4.32 -3.13
CA ARG A 92 0.57 -4.01 -4.33
C ARG A 92 0.88 -5.22 -5.21
N GLU A 93 0.62 -5.09 -6.51
CA GLU A 93 1.08 -6.04 -7.53
C GLU A 93 2.53 -5.79 -7.95
N GLU A 94 3.00 -4.56 -7.78
CA GLU A 94 4.34 -4.14 -8.16
C GLU A 94 5.36 -4.63 -7.12
N PRO A 95 6.53 -5.16 -7.53
CA PRO A 95 7.59 -5.50 -6.59
C PRO A 95 8.16 -4.23 -5.94
N VAL A 96 8.29 -4.23 -4.62
CA VAL A 96 8.87 -3.16 -3.82
C VAL A 96 10.15 -3.65 -3.16
N VAL A 97 11.12 -2.75 -2.99
CA VAL A 97 12.32 -3.00 -2.21
C VAL A 97 12.61 -1.82 -1.29
N TYR A 98 13.05 -2.09 -0.07
CA TYR A 98 13.52 -1.06 0.85
C TYR A 98 15.03 -0.94 0.74
N ILE A 99 15.53 0.28 0.53
CA ILE A 99 16.96 0.61 0.56
C ILE A 99 17.17 1.67 1.64
N ASN A 100 17.98 1.36 2.66
CA ASN A 100 18.19 2.23 3.84
C ASN A 100 16.87 2.68 4.49
N GLY A 101 15.87 1.80 4.52
CA GLY A 101 14.56 2.06 5.10
C GLY A 101 13.59 2.87 4.21
N ARG A 102 14.01 3.30 3.02
CA ARG A 102 13.16 4.00 2.04
C ARG A 102 12.61 3.01 1.00
N PRO A 103 11.32 3.07 0.64
CA PRO A 103 10.74 2.18 -0.37
C PRO A 103 11.04 2.65 -1.80
N PHE A 104 11.40 1.71 -2.66
CA PHE A 104 11.65 1.91 -4.09
C PHE A 104 10.85 0.91 -4.92
N VAL A 105 10.49 1.35 -6.12
CA VAL A 105 9.75 0.54 -7.11
C VAL A 105 10.42 0.63 -8.47
N LEU A 106 10.28 -0.43 -9.26
CA LEU A 106 10.77 -0.46 -10.63
C LEU A 106 9.85 0.35 -11.56
N ARG A 107 10.43 1.18 -12.44
CA ARG A 107 9.70 1.92 -13.49
C ARG A 107 10.41 1.82 -14.82
N ASP A 108 9.67 1.98 -15.90
CA ASP A 108 10.27 2.19 -17.22
C ASP A 108 10.84 3.61 -17.33
N VAL A 109 12.04 3.75 -17.89
CA VAL A 109 12.72 5.05 -18.05
C VAL A 109 11.97 6.01 -18.97
N GLU A 110 11.24 5.50 -19.97
CA GLU A 110 10.43 6.29 -20.91
C GLU A 110 9.07 6.66 -20.30
N ARG A 111 8.61 5.92 -19.27
CA ARG A 111 7.33 6.12 -18.57
C ARG A 111 7.47 6.07 -17.05
N PRO A 112 8.26 6.95 -16.42
CA PRO A 112 8.63 6.86 -15.00
C PRO A 112 7.45 7.04 -14.04
N PHE A 113 6.35 7.66 -14.50
CA PHE A 113 5.13 7.89 -13.72
C PHE A 113 4.07 6.77 -13.89
N SER A 114 4.25 5.84 -14.84
CA SER A 114 3.30 4.74 -15.07
C SER A 114 3.70 3.49 -14.26
N ASN A 115 2.73 2.81 -13.64
CA ASN A 115 2.96 1.52 -12.98
C ASN A 115 3.30 0.47 -14.04
N LEU A 116 4.20 -0.46 -13.70
CA LEU A 116 4.38 -1.68 -14.48
C LEU A 116 3.26 -2.65 -14.08
N GLU A 117 2.42 -3.01 -15.03
CA GLU A 117 1.25 -3.87 -14.76
C GLU A 117 1.65 -5.35 -14.77
N TYR A 118 1.24 -6.09 -13.73
CA TYR A 118 1.46 -7.53 -13.59
C TYR A 118 0.12 -8.23 -13.36
N THR A 119 -0.84 -7.96 -14.25
CA THR A 119 -2.25 -8.37 -14.09
C THR A 119 -2.38 -9.85 -13.67
N GLY A 120 -2.99 -10.08 -12.50
CA GLY A 120 -3.26 -11.42 -11.98
C GLY A 120 -2.06 -12.14 -11.36
N ILE A 121 -0.97 -11.44 -11.07
CA ILE A 121 0.16 -11.97 -10.31
C ILE A 121 -0.30 -12.40 -8.90
N ASN A 122 0.26 -13.50 -8.39
CA ASN A 122 -0.04 -13.99 -7.04
C ASN A 122 1.06 -13.57 -6.04
N ARG A 123 0.79 -13.74 -4.74
CA ARG A 123 1.73 -13.44 -3.65
C ARG A 123 3.12 -14.01 -3.88
N GLU A 124 3.19 -15.33 -4.09
CA GLU A 124 4.46 -16.05 -4.25
C GLU A 124 5.32 -15.46 -5.37
N ARG A 125 4.70 -15.14 -6.52
CA ARG A 125 5.41 -14.58 -7.66
C ARG A 125 5.91 -13.16 -7.40
N VAL A 126 5.11 -12.32 -6.73
CA VAL A 126 5.55 -10.96 -6.35
C VAL A 126 6.73 -11.04 -5.39
N GLU A 127 6.63 -11.85 -4.34
CA GLU A 127 7.72 -12.00 -3.35
C GLU A 127 8.99 -12.58 -3.97
N GLN A 128 8.89 -13.52 -4.91
CA GLN A 128 10.03 -14.00 -5.69
C GLN A 128 10.68 -12.89 -6.53
N MET A 129 9.89 -12.00 -7.12
CA MET A 129 10.41 -10.85 -7.86
C MET A 129 11.09 -9.84 -6.94
N GLU A 130 10.56 -9.61 -5.74
CA GLU A 130 11.19 -8.74 -4.72
C GLU A 130 12.53 -9.30 -4.25
N ALA A 131 12.62 -10.61 -3.99
CA ALA A 131 13.87 -11.27 -3.64
C ALA A 131 14.92 -11.14 -4.76
N ARG A 132 14.54 -11.40 -6.01
CA ARG A 132 15.43 -11.22 -7.18
C ARG A 132 15.82 -9.76 -7.41
N LEU A 133 14.91 -8.83 -7.18
CA LEU A 133 15.21 -7.40 -7.28
C LEU A 133 16.27 -6.98 -6.25
N LYS A 134 16.17 -7.47 -5.01
CA LYS A 134 17.21 -7.31 -3.99
C LYS A 134 18.55 -7.88 -4.45
N GLU A 135 18.58 -9.10 -4.98
CA GLU A 135 19.80 -9.71 -5.51
C GLU A 135 20.42 -8.88 -6.66
N ASP A 136 19.60 -8.45 -7.61
CA ASP A 136 20.03 -7.63 -8.74
C ASP A 136 20.64 -6.30 -8.28
N ILE A 137 20.04 -5.65 -7.27
CA ILE A 137 20.55 -4.41 -6.68
C ILE A 137 21.94 -4.62 -6.08
N LEU A 138 22.12 -5.69 -5.30
CA LEU A 138 23.40 -5.99 -4.66
C LEU A 138 24.48 -6.33 -5.70
N MET A 139 24.12 -7.10 -6.74
CA MET A 139 25.02 -7.42 -7.85
C MET A 139 25.41 -6.18 -8.68
N GLU A 140 24.47 -5.29 -8.98
CA GLU A 140 24.74 -4.03 -9.66
C GLU A 140 25.64 -3.13 -8.79
N ALA A 141 25.30 -2.98 -7.51
CA ALA A 141 26.04 -2.12 -6.61
C ALA A 141 27.49 -2.56 -6.40
N ALA A 142 27.77 -3.87 -6.35
CA ALA A 142 29.12 -4.39 -6.29
C ALA A 142 30.00 -3.93 -7.47
N ARG A 143 29.40 -3.65 -8.64
CA ARG A 143 30.12 -3.14 -9.83
C ARG A 143 30.40 -1.64 -9.75
N TYR A 144 29.69 -0.91 -8.90
CA TYR A 144 29.75 0.55 -8.77
C TYR A 144 30.21 0.99 -7.38
N GLY A 145 31.04 0.19 -6.71
CA GLY A 145 31.64 0.54 -5.43
C GLY A 145 30.63 0.60 -4.28
N ASN A 146 29.74 -0.39 -4.23
CA ASN A 146 28.66 -0.51 -3.24
C ASN A 146 27.65 0.64 -3.32
N LYS A 147 27.37 1.13 -4.53
CA LYS A 147 26.36 2.15 -4.78
C LYS A 147 25.40 1.72 -5.87
N ILE A 148 24.12 2.04 -5.70
CA ILE A 148 23.06 1.80 -6.67
C ILE A 148 22.51 3.13 -7.15
N LEU A 149 22.19 3.22 -8.44
CA LEU A 149 21.53 4.40 -8.99
C LEU A 149 20.01 4.32 -8.74
N VAL A 150 19.49 5.31 -8.01
CA VAL A 150 18.07 5.50 -7.72
C VAL A 150 17.60 6.82 -8.30
N THR A 151 16.29 6.98 -8.47
CA THR A 151 15.68 8.20 -9.01
C THR A 151 14.63 8.74 -8.06
N ASP A 152 14.77 9.99 -7.65
CA ASP A 152 13.80 10.71 -6.82
C ASP A 152 12.92 11.61 -7.68
N GLU A 153 11.69 11.84 -7.22
CA GLU A 153 10.76 12.81 -7.81
C GLU A 153 10.69 14.05 -6.90
N LEU A 154 11.05 15.20 -7.44
CA LEU A 154 10.94 16.49 -6.77
C LEU A 154 9.50 17.02 -6.78
N PRO A 155 9.15 17.99 -5.91
CA PRO A 155 7.79 18.55 -5.84
C PRO A 155 7.27 19.17 -7.15
N ASP A 156 8.16 19.59 -8.04
CA ASP A 156 7.84 20.13 -9.37
C ASP A 156 7.68 19.02 -10.45
N GLY A 157 7.81 17.75 -10.06
CA GLY A 157 7.74 16.59 -10.94
C GLY A 157 9.07 16.27 -11.63
N GLN A 158 10.15 16.99 -11.36
CA GLN A 158 11.46 16.68 -11.93
C GLN A 158 12.01 15.37 -11.36
N MET A 159 12.54 14.52 -12.24
CA MET A 159 13.23 13.28 -11.87
C MET A 159 14.72 13.55 -11.67
N VAL A 160 15.27 13.14 -10.53
CA VAL A 160 16.68 13.35 -10.17
C VAL A 160 17.34 12.04 -9.80
N ASP A 161 18.39 11.67 -10.55
CA ASP A 161 19.16 10.47 -10.27
C ASP A 161 20.20 10.71 -9.18
N GLN A 162 20.32 9.76 -8.26
CA GLN A 162 21.23 9.81 -7.13
C GLN A 162 21.91 8.45 -6.90
N TRP A 163 23.16 8.50 -6.42
CA TRP A 163 23.90 7.30 -6.04
C TRP A 163 23.68 7.00 -4.56
N GLU A 164 22.91 5.94 -4.29
CA GLU A 164 22.61 5.49 -2.95
C GLU A 164 23.63 4.43 -2.52
N SER A 165 24.20 4.57 -1.32
CA SER A 165 25.15 3.58 -0.79
C SER A 165 24.39 2.37 -0.24
N VAL A 166 24.83 1.17 -0.60
CA VAL A 166 24.18 -0.07 -0.20
C VAL A 166 25.15 -1.11 0.35
N SER A 167 24.62 -1.92 1.27
CA SER A 167 25.24 -3.11 1.83
C SER A 167 24.23 -4.26 1.82
N CYS A 168 24.65 -5.47 2.14
CA CYS A 168 23.74 -6.62 2.27
C CYS A 168 22.62 -6.39 3.29
N ASN A 169 22.85 -5.56 4.31
CA ASN A 169 21.88 -5.28 5.37
C ASN A 169 21.00 -4.06 5.09
N SER A 170 21.32 -3.25 4.06
CA SER A 170 20.54 -2.05 3.75
C SER A 170 19.43 -2.30 2.74
N VAL A 171 19.46 -3.41 2.00
CA VAL A 171 18.48 -3.76 0.96
C VAL A 171 17.58 -4.88 1.46
N LYS A 172 16.29 -4.63 1.57
CA LYS A 172 15.31 -5.57 2.15
C LYS A 172 14.07 -5.69 1.29
N ALA A 173 13.59 -6.91 1.10
CA ALA A 173 12.23 -7.14 0.62
C ALA A 173 11.22 -6.76 1.73
N PRO A 174 9.98 -6.38 1.39
CA PRO A 174 8.96 -6.04 2.37
C PRO A 174 8.79 -7.09 3.47
N LEU A 175 8.74 -8.38 3.11
CA LEU A 175 8.60 -9.46 4.10
C LEU A 175 9.74 -9.44 5.15
N GLU A 176 10.99 -9.21 4.72
CA GLU A 176 12.14 -9.13 5.62
C GLU A 176 12.02 -7.93 6.58
N VAL A 177 11.49 -6.80 6.11
CA VAL A 177 11.23 -5.62 6.96
C VAL A 177 10.25 -5.96 8.08
N TYR A 178 9.14 -6.63 7.78
CA TYR A 178 8.17 -7.01 8.82
C TYR A 178 8.69 -8.09 9.76
N GLN A 179 9.48 -9.05 9.27
CA GLN A 179 10.13 -10.05 10.11
C GLN A 179 11.09 -9.40 11.13
N GLU A 180 11.84 -8.38 10.71
CA GLU A 180 12.69 -7.63 11.64
C GLU A 180 11.87 -6.86 12.68
N LEU A 181 10.76 -6.24 12.28
CA LEU A 181 9.86 -5.55 13.21
C LEU A 181 9.27 -6.52 14.25
N GLN A 182 8.94 -7.76 13.85
CA GLN A 182 8.52 -8.80 14.79
C GLN A 182 9.63 -9.13 15.80
N VAL A 183 10.89 -9.24 15.35
CA VAL A 183 12.06 -9.45 16.23
C VAL A 183 12.29 -8.25 17.16
N GLU A 184 12.00 -7.03 16.71
CA GLU A 184 12.00 -5.81 17.53
C GLU A 184 10.88 -5.78 18.59
N GLY A 185 9.97 -6.76 18.58
CA GLY A 185 8.90 -6.92 19.56
C GLY A 185 7.58 -6.22 19.18
N TYR A 186 7.43 -5.81 17.91
CA TYR A 186 6.14 -5.35 17.39
C TYR A 186 5.21 -6.53 17.11
N LEU A 187 3.93 -6.32 17.40
CA LEU A 187 2.87 -7.30 17.23
C LEU A 187 2.22 -7.13 15.86
N VAL A 188 2.97 -7.42 14.80
CA VAL A 188 2.53 -7.22 13.40
C VAL A 188 2.71 -8.48 12.58
N ASP A 189 1.64 -8.96 11.96
CA ASP A 189 1.69 -9.98 10.91
C ASP A 189 1.61 -9.31 9.54
N TYR A 190 2.39 -9.80 8.59
CA TYR A 190 2.45 -9.23 7.24
C TYR A 190 1.84 -10.17 6.20
N GLU A 191 0.96 -9.62 5.38
CA GLU A 191 0.32 -10.30 4.26
C GLU A 191 0.46 -9.48 2.97
N ARG A 192 0.75 -10.18 1.87
CA ARG A 192 0.82 -9.59 0.53
C ARG A 192 -0.33 -10.14 -0.31
N VAL A 193 -1.26 -9.26 -0.68
CA VAL A 193 -2.44 -9.58 -1.49
C VAL A 193 -2.43 -8.68 -2.72
N PRO A 194 -1.71 -9.05 -3.80
CA PRO A 194 -1.59 -8.19 -4.97
C PRO A 194 -2.94 -8.00 -5.68
N ILE A 195 -3.40 -6.76 -5.76
CA ILE A 195 -4.63 -6.39 -6.49
C ILE A 195 -4.24 -5.49 -7.64
N THR A 196 -4.82 -5.76 -8.82
CA THR A 196 -4.60 -4.96 -10.03
C THR A 196 -5.11 -3.54 -9.82
N ASP A 197 -4.30 -2.55 -10.20
CA ASP A 197 -4.66 -1.13 -10.02
C ASP A 197 -5.85 -0.68 -10.89
N GLU A 198 -6.53 0.39 -10.46
CA GLU A 198 -7.55 1.14 -11.22
C GLU A 198 -8.81 0.37 -11.72
N LYS A 199 -9.06 -0.84 -11.20
CA LYS A 199 -10.30 -1.59 -11.47
C LYS A 199 -10.90 -2.11 -10.17
N SER A 200 -12.21 -2.40 -10.20
CA SER A 200 -12.83 -3.18 -9.12
C SER A 200 -12.04 -4.48 -8.93
N PRO A 201 -11.80 -4.93 -7.68
CA PRO A 201 -11.12 -6.20 -7.43
C PRO A 201 -11.80 -7.31 -8.21
N LYS A 202 -11.02 -8.22 -8.79
CA LYS A 202 -11.59 -9.43 -9.36
C LYS A 202 -12.21 -10.24 -8.22
N GLU A 203 -13.24 -11.02 -8.52
CA GLU A 203 -13.95 -11.88 -7.55
C GLU A 203 -12.96 -12.72 -6.71
N ARG A 204 -11.97 -13.32 -7.36
CA ARG A 204 -10.89 -14.05 -6.70
C ARG A 204 -10.10 -13.20 -5.68
N ASP A 205 -9.76 -11.96 -6.02
CA ASP A 205 -8.96 -11.08 -5.16
C ASP A 205 -9.80 -10.61 -3.96
N PHE A 206 -11.09 -10.37 -4.19
CA PHE A 206 -12.07 -10.10 -3.15
C PHE A 206 -12.20 -11.29 -2.17
N ASP A 207 -12.37 -12.51 -2.68
CA ASP A 207 -12.48 -13.71 -1.86
C ASP A 207 -11.23 -13.94 -1.02
N ILE A 208 -10.03 -13.71 -1.58
CA ILE A 208 -8.77 -13.80 -0.85
C ILE A 208 -8.73 -12.77 0.29
N LEU A 209 -9.11 -11.52 0.02
CA LEU A 209 -9.16 -10.48 1.05
C LEU A 209 -10.15 -10.83 2.17
N VAL A 210 -11.40 -11.18 1.81
CA VAL A 210 -12.43 -11.55 2.78
C VAL A 210 -11.99 -12.76 3.60
N HIS A 211 -11.40 -13.78 2.96
CA HIS A 211 -10.88 -14.94 3.66
C HIS A 211 -9.79 -14.54 4.67
N LYS A 212 -8.81 -13.71 4.27
CA LYS A 212 -7.76 -13.25 5.19
C LYS A 212 -8.31 -12.44 6.35
N ILE A 213 -9.21 -11.49 6.09
CA ILE A 213 -9.88 -10.70 7.14
C ILE A 213 -10.70 -11.61 8.06
N SER A 214 -11.34 -12.66 7.52
CA SER A 214 -12.12 -13.61 8.31
C SER A 214 -11.29 -14.44 9.29
N GLN A 215 -10.01 -14.65 9.01
CA GLN A 215 -9.12 -15.39 9.92
C GLN A 215 -8.56 -14.50 11.03
N ALA A 216 -8.65 -13.18 10.90
CA ALA A 216 -8.23 -12.26 11.95
C ALA A 216 -9.24 -12.25 13.12
N ASP A 217 -8.70 -12.12 14.34
CA ASP A 217 -9.50 -11.89 15.55
C ASP A 217 -10.27 -10.57 15.43
N VAL A 218 -11.41 -10.49 16.13
CA VAL A 218 -12.26 -9.29 16.09
C VAL A 218 -11.53 -8.04 16.62
N ASN A 219 -10.56 -8.21 17.53
CA ASN A 219 -9.78 -7.13 18.12
C ASN A 219 -8.46 -6.86 17.36
N THR A 220 -8.20 -7.56 16.25
CA THR A 220 -7.02 -7.32 15.43
C THR A 220 -7.20 -6.03 14.61
N GLU A 221 -6.21 -5.15 14.69
CA GLU A 221 -6.10 -3.94 13.90
C GLU A 221 -5.64 -4.29 12.48
N ILE A 222 -6.49 -4.09 11.47
CA ILE A 222 -6.16 -4.39 10.08
C ILE A 222 -5.71 -3.11 9.38
N ILE A 223 -4.51 -3.13 8.82
CA ILE A 223 -3.93 -2.00 8.09
C ILE A 223 -3.79 -2.38 6.63
N PHE A 224 -4.34 -1.56 5.74
CA PHE A 224 -4.18 -1.70 4.30
C PHE A 224 -3.19 -0.67 3.76
N ASN A 225 -2.24 -1.10 2.93
CA ASN A 225 -1.41 -0.16 2.18
C ASN A 225 -1.35 -0.49 0.68
N CYS A 226 -1.22 0.56 -0.12
CA CYS A 226 -0.83 0.49 -1.53
C CYS A 226 0.22 1.56 -1.80
N GLN A 227 0.40 1.99 -3.05
CA GLN A 227 1.33 3.07 -3.38
C GLN A 227 0.93 4.39 -2.70
N MET A 228 -0.18 5.00 -3.13
CA MET A 228 -0.63 6.31 -2.63
C MET A 228 -1.62 6.22 -1.47
N GLY A 229 -2.03 5.03 -1.05
CA GLY A 229 -3.03 4.88 0.00
C GLY A 229 -4.45 5.29 -0.44
N ARG A 230 -4.73 5.32 -1.75
CA ARG A 230 -5.98 5.79 -2.37
C ARG A 230 -6.85 4.63 -2.83
N GLY A 231 -6.86 4.30 -4.13
CA GLY A 231 -7.76 3.29 -4.72
C GLY A 231 -7.75 1.93 -4.01
N ARG A 232 -6.68 1.14 -4.17
CA ARG A 232 -6.53 -0.20 -3.57
C ARG A 232 -6.74 -0.19 -2.06
N THR A 233 -6.09 0.72 -1.33
CA THR A 233 -6.23 0.86 0.13
C THR A 233 -7.68 1.13 0.54
N THR A 234 -8.35 2.10 -0.07
CA THR A 234 -9.76 2.40 0.22
C THR A 234 -10.65 1.19 -0.06
N THR A 235 -10.42 0.47 -1.15
CA THR A 235 -11.17 -0.76 -1.45
C THR A 235 -10.99 -1.82 -0.34
N GLY A 236 -9.75 -2.07 0.10
CA GLY A 236 -9.49 -2.99 1.20
C GLY A 236 -10.18 -2.56 2.50
N MET A 237 -10.09 -1.27 2.84
CA MET A 237 -10.75 -0.71 4.02
C MET A 237 -12.27 -0.86 3.97
N VAL A 238 -12.90 -0.58 2.81
CA VAL A 238 -14.35 -0.73 2.64
C VAL A 238 -14.77 -2.18 2.80
N ILE A 239 -14.05 -3.13 2.19
CA ILE A 239 -14.33 -4.57 2.31
C ILE A 239 -14.25 -5.01 3.78
N ALA A 240 -13.19 -4.63 4.48
CA ALA A 240 -13.03 -4.96 5.90
C ALA A 240 -14.13 -4.33 6.77
N THR A 241 -14.48 -3.07 6.51
CA THR A 241 -15.54 -2.35 7.24
C THR A 241 -16.89 -3.07 7.06
N LEU A 242 -17.27 -3.41 5.83
CA LEU A 242 -18.51 -4.14 5.55
C LEU A 242 -18.53 -5.50 6.25
N PHE A 243 -17.40 -6.20 6.25
CA PHE A 243 -17.27 -7.48 6.91
C PHE A 243 -17.40 -7.37 8.44
N TYR A 244 -16.75 -6.38 9.07
CA TYR A 244 -16.87 -6.13 10.50
C TYR A 244 -18.28 -5.70 10.92
N LEU A 245 -18.92 -4.81 10.15
CA LEU A 245 -20.32 -4.43 10.41
C LEU A 245 -21.26 -5.64 10.32
N ASN A 246 -21.01 -6.57 9.40
CA ASN A 246 -21.77 -7.81 9.32
C ASN A 246 -21.51 -8.74 10.52
N ARG A 247 -20.25 -8.88 10.97
CA ARG A 247 -19.90 -9.66 12.17
C ARG A 247 -20.52 -9.09 13.45
N ILE A 248 -20.45 -7.78 13.63
CA ILE A 248 -21.03 -7.08 14.80
C ILE A 248 -22.56 -7.18 14.73
N GLY A 249 -23.18 -6.87 13.58
CA GLY A 249 -24.62 -7.01 13.40
C GLY A 249 -25.15 -8.44 13.53
N ALA A 250 -24.35 -9.46 13.20
CA ALA A 250 -24.67 -10.86 13.47
C ALA A 250 -24.56 -11.24 14.96
N SER A 251 -23.70 -10.54 15.71
CA SER A 251 -23.56 -10.67 17.16
C SER A 251 -24.66 -9.92 17.91
N ASP A 252 -25.14 -8.81 17.36
CA ASP A 252 -26.25 -7.97 17.84
C ASP A 252 -27.62 -8.39 17.28
N MET A 253 -27.77 -9.63 16.78
CA MET A 253 -29.10 -10.21 16.48
C MET A 253 -29.89 -10.58 17.74
N VAL A 254 -29.95 -9.63 18.68
CA VAL A 254 -31.08 -9.36 19.55
C VAL A 254 -31.51 -7.91 19.23
N GLU A 255 -32.63 -7.78 18.50
CA GLU A 255 -33.35 -6.54 18.15
C GLU A 255 -32.88 -5.71 16.92
N GLY A 256 -33.22 -6.21 15.72
CA GLY A 256 -34.29 -5.53 14.97
C GLY A 256 -34.00 -4.38 14.00
N VAL A 257 -32.83 -4.24 13.35
CA VAL A 257 -32.68 -3.30 12.19
C VAL A 257 -31.66 -3.81 11.15
N SER A 258 -31.99 -4.80 10.31
CA SER A 258 -30.98 -5.40 9.39
C SER A 258 -31.22 -5.28 7.88
N ASN A 259 -32.41 -4.91 7.38
CA ASN A 259 -32.67 -5.01 5.93
C ASN A 259 -32.56 -3.71 5.12
N GLN A 260 -32.56 -2.53 5.76
CA GLN A 260 -32.43 -1.25 5.04
C GLN A 260 -30.97 -0.82 4.83
N LEU A 261 -30.09 -1.02 5.83
CA LEU A 261 -28.69 -0.58 5.75
C LEU A 261 -27.90 -1.34 4.67
N HIS A 262 -28.10 -2.65 4.54
CA HIS A 262 -27.43 -3.49 3.53
C HIS A 262 -27.75 -3.05 2.09
N GLN A 263 -29.02 -2.72 1.78
CA GLN A 263 -29.41 -2.26 0.45
C GLN A 263 -28.93 -0.84 0.14
N LEU A 264 -28.89 0.05 1.13
CA LEU A 264 -28.42 1.44 0.99
C LEU A 264 -26.90 1.49 0.78
N THR A 265 -26.13 0.64 1.47
CA THR A 265 -24.67 0.61 1.35
C THR A 265 -24.18 0.01 0.03
N CYS A 266 -24.81 -1.07 -0.45
CA CYS A 266 -24.53 -1.61 -1.79
C CYS A 266 -24.91 -0.63 -2.91
N LYS A 267 -26.06 0.05 -2.82
CA LYS A 267 -26.44 1.07 -3.83
C LYS A 267 -25.50 2.27 -3.83
N ARG A 268 -24.97 2.70 -2.67
CA ARG A 268 -23.95 3.76 -2.57
C ARG A 268 -22.58 3.32 -3.10
N TYR A 269 -22.17 2.07 -2.89
CA TYR A 269 -20.95 1.49 -3.50
C TYR A 269 -21.00 1.60 -5.04
N TYR A 270 -22.10 1.17 -5.66
CA TYR A 270 -22.28 1.29 -7.11
C TYR A 270 -22.43 2.74 -7.60
N ALA A 271 -23.05 3.63 -6.82
CA ALA A 271 -23.18 5.05 -7.19
C ALA A 271 -21.81 5.78 -7.14
N SER A 272 -20.96 5.48 -6.15
CA SER A 272 -19.62 6.07 -6.03
C SER A 272 -18.66 5.65 -7.14
N MET A 273 -18.80 4.42 -7.64
CA MET A 273 -18.02 3.92 -8.79
C MET A 273 -18.47 4.48 -10.14
N ASN A 274 -19.73 4.93 -10.27
CA ASN A 274 -20.29 5.45 -11.52
C ASN A 274 -20.08 6.97 -11.74
N LEU A 275 -19.54 7.70 -10.77
CA LEU A 275 -19.25 9.14 -10.91
C LEU A 275 -18.07 9.45 -11.86
N GLY A 276 -17.40 8.42 -12.42
CA GLY A 276 -16.37 8.56 -13.45
C GLY A 276 -16.88 8.56 -14.90
N HIS A 277 -18.16 8.25 -15.14
CA HIS A 277 -18.75 8.31 -16.48
C HIS A 277 -20.03 9.15 -16.46
N GLY A 278 -19.94 10.35 -17.05
CA GLY A 278 -21.08 11.25 -17.18
C GLY A 278 -22.27 10.56 -17.85
N PHE A 279 -23.34 10.37 -17.09
CA PHE A 279 -24.66 10.05 -17.61
C PHE A 279 -25.57 11.24 -17.35
N ARG A 280 -26.12 11.81 -18.43
CA ARG A 280 -27.18 12.80 -18.42
C ARG A 280 -28.41 12.19 -17.73
N GLU A 281 -28.79 12.69 -16.57
CA GLU A 281 -30.04 12.33 -15.92
C GLU A 281 -31.21 13.07 -16.57
N GLY A 282 -32.23 12.29 -16.94
CA GLY A 282 -33.61 12.72 -16.92
C GLY A 282 -34.37 11.78 -15.99
N HIS A 283 -34.52 12.15 -14.72
CA HIS A 283 -35.78 12.16 -13.97
C HIS A 283 -35.53 12.37 -12.48
N HIS A 284 -36.10 13.45 -11.97
CA HIS A 284 -36.10 13.87 -10.57
C HIS A 284 -36.77 12.84 -9.66
N HIS A 285 -36.02 12.34 -8.68
CA HIS A 285 -36.54 12.00 -7.37
C HIS A 285 -35.59 12.54 -6.30
N THR A 286 -35.95 13.70 -5.75
CA THR A 286 -35.35 14.27 -4.53
C THR A 286 -35.70 13.37 -3.34
N CYS A 287 -34.76 12.51 -2.94
CA CYS A 287 -34.80 11.86 -1.64
C CYS A 287 -34.08 12.79 -0.65
N HIS A 288 -34.80 13.25 0.39
CA HIS A 288 -34.24 14.07 1.46
C HIS A 288 -33.06 13.34 2.12
N ILE A 289 -31.87 13.93 1.98
CA ILE A 289 -30.61 13.47 2.55
C ILE A 289 -30.49 14.11 3.93
N ASP A 290 -30.80 13.36 4.98
CA ASP A 290 -30.37 13.69 6.33
C ASP A 290 -29.09 12.88 6.67
N HIS A 291 -28.15 13.58 7.29
CA HIS A 291 -26.75 13.23 7.51
C HIS A 291 -26.49 11.86 8.15
N LEU A 292 -25.65 11.04 7.50
CA LEU A 292 -24.89 9.95 8.14
C LEU A 292 -23.39 10.29 8.04
N PRO A 293 -22.67 10.48 9.17
CA PRO A 293 -21.26 10.87 9.21
C PRO A 293 -20.27 9.81 8.70
N ASP A 294 -20.70 8.55 8.52
CA ASP A 294 -19.85 7.36 8.42
C ASP A 294 -18.98 7.22 7.16
N PHE A 295 -19.09 8.13 6.19
CA PHE A 295 -18.43 8.01 4.88
C PHE A 295 -17.35 9.06 4.57
N GLU A 296 -17.13 10.03 5.46
CA GLU A 296 -16.15 11.10 5.21
C GLU A 296 -14.71 10.58 5.12
N ALA A 297 -14.36 9.53 5.87
CA ALA A 297 -13.03 8.90 5.84
C ALA A 297 -12.71 8.21 4.49
N PHE A 298 -13.73 7.78 3.75
CA PHE A 298 -13.57 7.15 2.43
C PHE A 298 -13.59 8.17 1.29
N ALA A 299 -14.36 9.26 1.44
CA ALA A 299 -14.52 10.30 0.43
C ALA A 299 -13.34 11.29 0.35
N THR A 300 -12.49 11.34 1.38
CA THR A 300 -11.38 12.31 1.50
C THR A 300 -10.05 11.83 0.91
N ALA A 301 -9.96 10.60 0.39
CA ALA A 301 -8.74 9.95 -0.12
C ALA A 301 -8.48 10.20 -1.63
#